data_AF-A0A1I7SCV0-F1
#
_entry.id   AF-A0A1I7SCV0-F1
#
_cell.length_a   1.000
_cell.length_b   1.000
_cell.length_c   1.000
_cell.angle_alpha   90.00
_cell.angle_beta   90.00
_cell.angle_gamma   90.00
#
_symmetry.space_group_name_H-M   'P 1'
#
loop_
_entity.id
_entity.type
_entity.pdbx_description
1 polymer ?
#
loop_
_entity_poly.entity_id
_entity_poly.type
_entity_poly.pdbx_seq_one_letter_code
_entity_poly.pdbx_strand_id
1 'polypeptide(L)'
;MVRGRKKVSAAWPHFEPISHTKKFRCRHCNLHVVGPGCSNLKKHLQAKHKEIFFAIDELDKSAAESGISYAESSMDISIRSDSGLANSERNSEEDEGDLSFAKFVCQALQNEEADENENRPFNLFDMMKEKSPQEAISDFASSLVISNLNEQCETLKDIVEEKNRTIAELTKENEALKLLVQQLTPMEQ
;
A
#
# COMPACT_ATOMS: atom_id res chain seq x y z
N MET A 1 -14.78 -21.34 32.83
CA MET A 1 -14.92 -21.07 31.38
C MET A 1 -13.72 -20.25 30.93
N VAL A 2 -12.77 -20.85 30.23
CA VAL A 2 -11.63 -20.12 29.64
C VAL A 2 -12.16 -19.44 28.38
N ARG A 3 -12.16 -18.10 28.34
CA ARG A 3 -12.48 -17.36 27.12
C ARG A 3 -11.37 -17.66 26.13
N GLY A 4 -11.69 -18.38 25.04
CA GLY A 4 -10.73 -18.71 23.98
C GLY A 4 -10.04 -17.45 23.48
N ARG A 5 -8.71 -17.49 23.37
CA ARG A 5 -7.88 -16.39 22.88
C ARG A 5 -8.33 -16.07 21.45
N LYS A 6 -8.78 -14.83 21.19
CA LYS A 6 -9.25 -14.41 19.87
C LYS A 6 -8.07 -14.47 18.89
N LYS A 7 -8.21 -15.25 17.80
CA LYS A 7 -7.22 -15.26 16.72
C LYS A 7 -7.17 -13.87 16.10
N VAL A 8 -6.03 -13.20 16.22
CA VAL A 8 -5.77 -11.92 15.54
C VAL A 8 -5.36 -12.27 14.11
N SER A 9 -6.10 -11.79 13.11
CA SER A 9 -5.81 -12.08 11.70
C SER A 9 -4.50 -11.43 11.27
N ALA A 10 -3.74 -12.09 10.40
CA ALA A 10 -2.51 -11.55 9.83
C ALA A 10 -2.72 -10.29 8.95
N ALA A 11 -3.96 -9.86 8.73
CA ALA A 11 -4.27 -8.61 8.03
C ALA A 11 -3.92 -7.34 8.83
N TRP A 12 -3.96 -7.38 10.17
CA TRP A 12 -3.82 -6.18 11.01
C TRP A 12 -2.53 -5.37 10.81
N PRO A 13 -1.34 -5.98 10.66
CA PRO A 13 -0.08 -5.24 10.45
C PRO A 13 -0.04 -4.38 9.18
N HIS A 14 -0.95 -4.61 8.23
CA HIS A 14 -1.04 -3.86 6.97
C HIS A 14 -1.92 -2.61 7.07
N PHE A 15 -2.52 -2.40 8.24
CA PHE A 15 -3.39 -1.27 8.50
C PHE A 15 -2.92 -0.49 9.73
N GLU A 16 -3.12 0.82 9.66
CA GLU A 16 -2.86 1.73 10.76
C GLU A 16 -4.20 2.26 11.29
N PRO A 17 -4.51 2.10 12.58
CA PRO A 17 -5.72 2.66 13.16
C PRO A 17 -5.65 4.19 13.15
N ILE A 18 -6.74 4.85 12.75
CA ILE A 18 -6.85 6.30 12.86
C ILE A 18 -7.47 6.63 14.21
N SER A 19 -6.71 7.34 15.05
CA SER A 19 -7.11 7.75 16.39
C SER A 19 -8.55 8.26 16.46
N HIS A 20 -9.29 7.81 17.47
CA HIS A 20 -10.68 8.21 17.76
C HIS A 20 -11.71 7.90 16.66
N THR A 21 -11.38 7.10 15.64
CA THR A 21 -12.34 6.68 14.61
C THR A 21 -12.39 5.16 14.45
N LYS A 22 -13.47 4.64 13.87
CA LYS A 22 -13.59 3.23 13.46
C LYS A 22 -13.00 3.00 12.05
N LYS A 23 -12.00 3.82 11.66
CA LYS A 23 -11.38 3.78 10.34
C LYS A 23 -9.92 3.37 10.46
N PHE A 24 -9.44 2.71 9.41
CA PHE A 24 -8.08 2.22 9.29
C PHE A 24 -7.47 2.74 7.99
N ARG A 25 -6.23 3.18 8.02
CA ARG A 25 -5.45 3.57 6.85
C ARG A 25 -4.67 2.36 6.35
N CYS A 26 -4.80 2.01 5.07
CA CYS A 26 -3.96 0.99 4.46
C CYS A 26 -2.53 1.51 4.30
N ARG A 27 -1.53 0.75 4.76
CA ARG A 27 -0.11 1.14 4.66
C ARG A 27 0.46 1.08 3.24
N HIS A 28 -0.24 0.43 2.31
CA HIS A 28 0.23 0.20 0.94
C HIS A 28 -0.33 1.18 -0.08
N CYS A 29 -1.57 1.65 0.11
CA CYS A 29 -2.21 2.61 -0.80
C CYS A 29 -2.76 3.86 -0.11
N ASN A 30 -2.58 4.02 1.20
CA ASN A 30 -3.08 5.13 2.01
C ASN A 30 -4.60 5.35 2.00
N LEU A 31 -5.37 4.43 1.39
CA LEU A 31 -6.83 4.47 1.39
C LEU A 31 -7.40 4.12 2.78
N HIS A 32 -8.54 4.72 3.08
CA HIS A 32 -9.26 4.51 4.33
C HIS A 32 -10.28 3.38 4.20
N VAL A 33 -10.25 2.43 5.14
CA VAL A 33 -11.21 1.35 5.26
C VAL A 33 -12.04 1.54 6.53
N VAL A 34 -13.36 1.44 6.39
CA VAL A 34 -14.30 1.62 7.50
C VAL A 34 -14.63 0.27 8.14
N GLY A 35 -14.57 0.21 9.46
CA GLY A 35 -15.10 -0.89 10.26
C GLY A 35 -14.02 -1.65 11.04
N PRO A 36 -14.35 -2.14 12.25
CA PRO A 36 -13.41 -2.84 13.12
C PRO A 36 -13.13 -4.31 12.71
N GLY A 37 -13.78 -4.79 11.64
CA GLY A 37 -13.73 -6.19 11.23
C GLY A 37 -12.60 -6.49 10.25
N CYS A 38 -11.90 -7.61 10.46
CA CYS A 38 -10.87 -8.09 9.54
C CYS A 38 -11.42 -8.41 8.13
N SER A 39 -12.72 -8.72 8.00
CA SER A 39 -13.36 -8.99 6.70
C SER A 39 -13.24 -7.81 5.73
N ASN A 40 -13.40 -6.58 6.20
CA ASN A 40 -13.28 -5.39 5.36
C ASN A 40 -11.83 -5.12 4.97
N LEU A 41 -10.90 -5.36 5.91
CA LEU A 41 -9.47 -5.25 5.67
C LEU A 41 -9.02 -6.27 4.60
N LYS A 42 -9.45 -7.53 4.71
CA LYS A 42 -9.17 -8.57 3.73
C LYS A 42 -9.77 -8.27 2.35
N LYS A 43 -11.03 -7.83 2.29
CA LYS A 43 -11.66 -7.41 1.01
C LYS A 43 -10.89 -6.29 0.34
N HIS A 44 -10.43 -5.31 1.11
CA HIS A 44 -9.59 -4.22 0.60
C HIS A 44 -8.29 -4.78 0.00
N LEU A 45 -7.57 -5.64 0.73
CA LEU A 45 -6.35 -6.26 0.23
C LEU A 45 -6.62 -7.12 -1.01
N GLN A 46 -7.70 -7.90 -1.04
CA GLN A 46 -8.07 -8.70 -2.20
C GLN A 46 -8.32 -7.84 -3.45
N ALA A 47 -8.93 -6.66 -3.28
CA ALA A 47 -9.27 -5.77 -4.39
C ALA A 47 -8.07 -4.95 -4.89
N LYS A 48 -7.21 -4.47 -3.99
CA LYS A 48 -6.14 -3.49 -4.29
C LYS A 48 -4.71 -4.06 -4.20
N HIS A 49 -4.52 -5.13 -3.43
CA HIS A 49 -3.22 -5.67 -3.03
C HIS A 49 -3.21 -7.21 -3.06
N LYS A 50 -3.50 -7.78 -4.24
CA LYS A 50 -3.70 -9.24 -4.42
C LYS A 50 -2.54 -10.08 -3.89
N GLU A 51 -1.31 -9.66 -4.13
CA GLU A 51 -0.10 -10.38 -3.67
C GLU A 51 -0.05 -10.48 -2.14
N ILE A 52 -0.32 -9.36 -1.45
CA ILE A 52 -0.36 -9.31 0.01
C ILE A 52 -1.53 -10.14 0.55
N PHE A 53 -2.69 -10.10 -0.11
CA PHE A 53 -3.83 -10.92 0.26
C PHE A 53 -3.51 -12.42 0.22
N PHE A 54 -2.84 -12.91 -0.83
CA PHE A 54 -2.46 -14.32 -0.92
C PHE A 54 -1.50 -14.74 0.19
N ALA A 55 -0.50 -13.92 0.50
CA ALA A 55 0.43 -14.19 1.60
C ALA A 55 -0.29 -14.27 2.96
N ILE A 56 -1.23 -13.36 3.24
CA ILE A 56 -2.01 -13.37 4.48
C ILE A 56 -2.95 -14.56 4.55
N ASP A 57 -3.58 -14.94 3.44
CA ASP A 57 -4.50 -16.07 3.39
C ASP A 57 -3.78 -17.39 3.69
N GLU A 58 -2.57 -17.56 3.18
CA GLU A 58 -1.69 -18.69 3.49
C GLU A 58 -1.26 -18.72 4.97
N LEU A 59 -0.93 -17.55 5.54
CA LEU A 59 -0.62 -17.42 6.96
C LEU A 59 -1.82 -17.73 7.87
N ASP A 60 -3.01 -17.23 7.53
CA ASP A 60 -4.20 -17.50 8.31
C ASP A 60 -4.62 -18.99 8.22
N LYS A 61 -4.39 -19.65 7.07
CA LYS A 61 -4.59 -21.10 6.89
C LYS A 61 -3.61 -21.92 7.72
N SER A 62 -2.31 -21.63 7.63
CA SER A 62 -1.28 -22.33 8.40
C SER A 62 -1.44 -22.14 9.92
N ALA A 63 -1.90 -20.96 10.37
CA ALA A 63 -2.26 -20.72 11.77
C ALA A 63 -3.52 -21.47 12.22
N ALA A 64 -4.44 -21.78 11.30
CA ALA A 64 -5.59 -22.63 11.59
C ALA A 64 -5.18 -24.09 11.83
N GLU A 65 -4.23 -24.59 11.04
CA GLU A 65 -3.75 -25.98 11.09
C GLU A 65 -2.78 -26.23 12.26
N SER A 66 -1.87 -25.31 12.51
CA SER A 66 -0.83 -25.47 13.54
C SER A 66 -1.32 -25.21 14.97
N GLY A 67 -2.53 -24.65 15.14
CA GLY A 67 -3.04 -24.26 16.45
C GLY A 67 -2.22 -23.15 17.12
N ILE A 68 -1.25 -22.56 16.42
CA ILE A 68 -0.38 -21.50 16.93
C ILE A 68 -1.17 -20.19 16.86
N SER A 69 -1.48 -19.61 18.02
CA SER A 69 -1.94 -18.22 18.07
C SER A 69 -0.75 -17.29 17.89
N TYR A 70 -0.81 -16.33 16.96
CA TYR A 70 0.17 -15.25 16.88
C TYR A 70 0.25 -14.53 18.24
N ALA A 71 1.38 -14.71 18.94
CA ALA A 71 1.63 -14.06 20.20
C ALA A 71 1.98 -12.58 19.96
N GLU A 72 1.09 -11.71 20.42
CA GLU A 72 1.30 -10.33 20.86
C GLU A 72 2.62 -9.66 20.46
N SER A 73 2.62 -9.03 19.28
CA SER A 73 3.16 -7.67 19.22
C SER A 73 1.98 -6.75 19.55
N SER A 74 1.89 -6.37 20.84
CA SER A 74 0.78 -5.67 21.45
C SER A 74 0.51 -4.32 20.78
N MET A 75 -0.41 -4.29 19.82
CA MET A 75 -1.23 -3.11 19.57
C MET A 75 -2.45 -3.22 20.47
N ASP A 76 -2.31 -2.69 21.69
CA ASP A 76 -3.39 -2.53 22.64
C ASP A 76 -4.36 -1.45 22.10
N ILE A 77 -5.19 -1.84 21.14
CA ILE A 77 -6.28 -1.01 20.62
C ILE A 77 -7.38 -1.02 21.68
N SER A 78 -7.13 -0.27 22.76
CA SER A 78 -8.11 0.11 23.77
C SER A 78 -9.11 1.09 23.16
N ILE A 79 -9.87 0.67 22.14
CA ILE A 79 -11.12 1.35 21.77
C ILE A 79 -12.08 1.05 22.91
N ARG A 80 -12.09 1.93 23.91
CA ARG A 80 -13.14 2.02 24.92
C ARG A 80 -14.47 2.19 24.19
N SER A 81 -15.12 1.07 23.90
CA SER A 81 -16.49 1.04 23.42
C SER A 81 -17.37 1.15 24.66
N ASP A 82 -17.40 2.35 25.25
CA ASP A 82 -18.35 2.68 26.30
C ASP A 82 -19.68 3.02 25.62
N SER A 83 -20.42 1.97 25.29
CA SER A 83 -21.81 2.04 24.90
C SER A 83 -22.52 0.85 25.51
N GLY A 84 -22.58 0.83 26.84
CA GLY A 84 -23.71 0.20 27.49
C GLY A 84 -24.94 1.04 27.17
N LEU A 85 -25.87 0.50 26.40
CA LEU A 85 -27.31 0.77 26.49
C LEU A 85 -28.07 -0.20 25.56
N ALA A 86 -28.88 -1.04 26.21
CA ALA A 86 -30.12 -1.68 25.78
C ALA A 86 -30.16 -2.51 24.47
N ASN A 87 -30.44 -3.80 24.67
CA ASN A 87 -31.13 -4.66 23.71
C ASN A 87 -32.39 -3.96 23.17
N SER A 88 -32.49 -3.81 21.87
CA SER A 88 -33.78 -3.73 21.17
C SER A 88 -33.78 -4.83 20.13
N GLU A 89 -34.57 -5.85 20.40
CA GLU A 89 -35.10 -6.74 19.38
C GLU A 89 -35.79 -5.87 18.31
N ARG A 90 -35.38 -5.98 17.05
CA ARG A 90 -36.21 -5.52 15.93
C ARG A 90 -35.93 -6.36 14.70
N ASN A 91 -37.06 -6.75 14.12
CA ASN A 91 -37.26 -7.75 13.10
C ASN A 91 -36.63 -7.40 11.75
N SER A 92 -36.51 -8.46 10.96
CA SER A 92 -36.42 -8.53 9.50
C SER A 92 -37.10 -7.39 8.75
N GLU A 93 -36.38 -6.80 7.79
CA GLU A 93 -36.93 -6.23 6.56
C GLU A 93 -35.81 -6.17 5.51
N GLU A 94 -36.05 -6.84 4.39
CA GLU A 94 -35.28 -6.80 3.15
C GLU A 94 -35.52 -5.42 2.49
N ASP A 95 -34.49 -4.74 1.99
CA ASP A 95 -34.68 -3.76 0.90
C ASP A 95 -33.34 -3.30 0.27
N GLU A 96 -33.19 -3.65 -1.01
CA GLU A 96 -32.91 -2.78 -2.15
C GLU A 96 -31.79 -1.71 -2.08
N GLY A 97 -30.87 -1.77 -3.05
CA GLY A 97 -30.59 -0.57 -3.86
C GLY A 97 -29.18 0.02 -3.80
N ASP A 98 -28.29 -0.57 -4.59
CA ASP A 98 -27.16 0.09 -5.23
C ASP A 98 -27.58 1.44 -5.87
N LEU A 99 -27.22 2.60 -5.30
CA LEU A 99 -27.28 3.90 -6.01
C LEU A 99 -26.52 5.09 -5.37
N SER A 100 -25.67 4.88 -4.36
CA SER A 100 -25.03 6.00 -3.63
C SER A 100 -23.69 6.49 -4.16
N PHE A 101 -23.00 5.74 -5.03
CA PHE A 101 -21.65 6.14 -5.49
C PHE A 101 -21.68 7.18 -6.62
N ALA A 102 -22.65 7.12 -7.53
CA ALA A 102 -22.78 8.09 -8.62
C ALA A 102 -23.21 9.49 -8.14
N LYS A 103 -23.95 9.58 -7.03
CA LYS A 103 -24.44 10.85 -6.48
C LYS A 103 -23.33 11.69 -5.80
N PHE A 104 -22.23 11.05 -5.38
CA PHE A 104 -21.11 11.74 -4.73
C PHE A 104 -20.18 12.44 -5.73
N VAL A 105 -20.09 11.93 -6.97
CA VAL A 105 -19.19 12.50 -8.00
C VAL A 105 -19.78 13.76 -8.64
N CYS A 106 -21.11 13.89 -8.72
CA CYS A 106 -21.75 15.07 -9.34
C CYS A 106 -21.76 16.32 -8.46
N GLN A 107 -21.62 16.21 -7.13
CA GLN A 107 -21.73 17.37 -6.23
C GLN A 107 -20.42 18.20 -6.13
N ALA A 108 -19.31 17.71 -6.68
CA ALA A 108 -18.03 18.44 -6.71
C ALA A 108 -17.91 19.42 -7.89
N LEU A 109 -18.79 19.36 -8.90
CA LEU A 109 -18.72 20.19 -10.11
C LEU A 109 -19.61 21.44 -10.09
N GLN A 110 -20.29 21.74 -8.97
CA GLN A 110 -21.27 22.84 -8.89
C GLN A 110 -20.80 24.06 -8.09
N ASN A 111 -19.52 24.14 -7.68
CA ASN A 111 -19.01 25.23 -6.82
C ASN A 111 -18.02 26.20 -7.52
N GLU A 112 -18.01 26.31 -8.85
CA GLU A 112 -17.14 27.25 -9.59
C GLU A 112 -17.96 28.30 -10.36
N GLU A 113 -18.73 29.14 -9.67
CA GLU A 113 -19.25 30.38 -10.24
C GLU A 113 -19.12 31.52 -9.24
N ALA A 114 -18.22 32.46 -9.55
CA ALA A 114 -18.29 33.92 -9.32
C ALA A 114 -16.92 34.51 -8.95
N ASP A 115 -16.04 34.66 -9.94
CA ASP A 115 -15.06 35.75 -9.93
C ASP A 115 -14.79 36.20 -11.37
N GLU A 116 -15.40 37.32 -11.74
CA GLU A 116 -15.18 38.01 -13.01
C GLU A 116 -13.81 38.71 -12.96
N ASN A 117 -12.76 38.00 -13.36
CA ASN A 117 -11.45 38.61 -13.61
C ASN A 117 -11.07 38.42 -15.09
N GLU A 118 -11.11 39.52 -15.84
CA GLU A 118 -10.82 39.63 -17.28
C GLU A 118 -9.34 39.44 -17.61
N ASN A 119 -8.73 38.37 -17.13
CA ASN A 119 -7.48 37.87 -17.64
C ASN A 119 -7.60 36.37 -17.86
N ARG A 120 -8.41 36.02 -18.86
CA ARG A 120 -8.78 34.64 -19.20
C ARG A 120 -7.51 33.84 -19.50
N PRO A 121 -7.06 32.94 -18.61
CA PRO A 121 -5.99 32.03 -18.96
C PRO A 121 -6.50 31.15 -20.09
N PHE A 122 -5.63 30.89 -21.07
CA PHE A 122 -5.79 29.92 -22.16
C PHE A 122 -6.89 28.90 -21.90
N ASN A 123 -7.96 28.94 -22.70
CA ASN A 123 -9.10 28.02 -22.60
C ASN A 123 -8.61 26.56 -22.64
N LEU A 124 -8.53 25.93 -21.47
CA LEU A 124 -8.41 24.47 -21.33
C LEU A 124 -9.53 23.75 -22.11
N PHE A 125 -10.67 24.42 -22.30
CA PHE A 125 -11.81 23.95 -23.09
C PHE A 125 -11.55 23.89 -24.60
N ASP A 126 -10.68 24.75 -25.15
CA ASP A 126 -10.32 24.70 -26.58
C ASP A 126 -9.30 23.59 -26.86
N MET A 127 -8.50 23.18 -25.87
CA MET A 127 -7.60 22.01 -25.97
C MET A 127 -8.30 20.66 -25.82
N MET A 128 -9.51 20.62 -25.24
CA MET A 128 -10.30 19.38 -25.10
C MET A 128 -11.15 19.06 -26.34
N LYS A 129 -11.13 19.90 -27.38
CA LYS A 129 -11.95 19.70 -28.58
C LYS A 129 -11.29 18.85 -29.67
N GLU A 130 -9.99 18.58 -29.57
CA GLU A 130 -9.25 17.85 -30.61
C GLU A 130 -8.80 16.43 -30.21
N LYS A 131 -8.81 16.09 -28.91
CA LYS A 131 -8.46 14.74 -28.45
C LYS A 131 -9.64 14.10 -27.76
N SER A 132 -9.94 12.86 -28.14
CA SER A 132 -10.98 12.09 -27.45
C SER A 132 -10.58 11.91 -25.97
N PRO A 133 -11.53 11.89 -25.04
CA PRO A 133 -11.24 11.67 -23.61
C PRO A 133 -10.43 10.39 -23.34
N GLN A 134 -10.52 9.38 -24.21
CA GLN A 134 -9.73 8.15 -24.12
C GLN A 134 -8.25 8.38 -24.42
N GLU A 135 -7.92 9.24 -25.38
CA GLU A 135 -6.53 9.59 -25.72
C GLU A 135 -5.86 10.39 -24.59
N ALA A 136 -6.60 11.33 -23.98
CA ALA A 136 -6.08 12.10 -22.85
C ALA A 136 -5.76 11.22 -21.62
N ILE A 137 -6.60 10.22 -21.34
CA ILE A 137 -6.36 9.25 -20.26
C ILE A 137 -5.15 8.35 -20.58
N SER A 138 -5.00 7.94 -21.85
CA SER A 138 -3.86 7.14 -22.30
C SER A 138 -2.52 7.89 -22.20
N ASP A 139 -2.50 9.17 -22.60
CA ASP A 139 -1.32 10.03 -22.49
C ASP A 139 -0.91 10.21 -21.02
N PHE A 140 -1.88 10.41 -20.12
CA PHE A 140 -1.61 10.53 -18.68
C PHE A 140 -1.10 9.22 -18.06
N ALA A 141 -1.72 8.08 -18.41
CA ALA A 141 -1.27 6.77 -17.95
C ALA A 141 0.17 6.47 -18.43
N SER A 142 0.49 6.82 -19.67
CA SER A 142 1.83 6.67 -20.23
C SER A 142 2.85 7.54 -19.50
N SER A 143 2.49 8.79 -19.19
CA SER A 143 3.36 9.69 -18.42
C SER A 143 3.66 9.16 -17.00
N LEU A 144 2.66 8.60 -16.32
CA LEU A 144 2.84 8.03 -14.98
C LEU A 144 3.72 6.77 -15.02
N VAL A 145 3.58 5.94 -16.06
CA VAL A 145 4.44 4.77 -16.25
C VAL A 145 5.88 5.19 -16.56
N ILE A 146 6.08 6.19 -17.43
CA ILE A 146 7.42 6.68 -17.79
C ILE A 146 8.14 7.28 -16.58
N SER A 147 7.45 8.07 -15.75
CA SER A 147 8.05 8.66 -14.54
C SER A 147 8.48 7.59 -13.53
N ASN A 148 7.63 6.61 -13.27
CA ASN A 148 7.98 5.48 -12.40
C ASN A 148 9.15 4.64 -12.95
N LEU A 149 9.18 4.39 -14.26
CA LEU A 149 10.29 3.68 -14.90
C LEU A 149 11.61 4.47 -14.83
N ASN A 150 11.57 5.79 -14.95
CA ASN A 150 12.75 6.63 -14.82
C ASN A 150 13.31 6.62 -13.39
N GLU A 151 12.44 6.68 -12.37
CA GLU A 151 12.86 6.57 -10.97
C GLU A 151 13.54 5.21 -10.69
N GLN A 152 12.95 4.12 -11.19
CA GLN A 152 13.56 2.80 -11.10
C GLN A 152 14.91 2.74 -11.83
N CYS A 153 15.04 3.36 -13.00
CA CYS A 153 16.30 3.41 -13.73
C CYS A 153 17.41 4.13 -12.96
N GLU A 154 17.12 5.25 -12.27
CA GLU A 154 18.12 5.96 -11.46
C GLU A 154 18.56 5.13 -10.26
N THR A 155 17.63 4.49 -9.53
CA THR A 155 17.99 3.60 -8.41
C THR A 155 18.86 2.42 -8.84
N LEU A 156 18.62 1.86 -10.04
CA LEU A 156 19.45 0.78 -10.58
C LEU A 156 20.86 1.25 -10.97
N LYS A 157 21.01 2.49 -11.46
CA LYS A 157 22.33 3.07 -11.74
C LYS A 157 23.16 3.19 -10.48
N ASP A 158 22.58 3.72 -9.40
CA ASP A 158 23.26 3.87 -8.10
C ASP A 158 23.76 2.52 -7.56
N ILE A 159 22.93 1.48 -7.65
CA ILE A 159 23.29 0.12 -7.24
C ILE A 159 24.45 -0.42 -8.09
N VAL A 160 24.41 -0.23 -9.40
CA VAL A 160 25.49 -0.68 -10.31
C VAL A 160 26.80 0.03 -9.99
N GLU A 161 26.76 1.34 -9.73
CA GLU A 161 27.95 2.11 -9.35
C GLU A 161 28.53 1.69 -7.99
N GLU A 162 27.68 1.41 -7.00
CA GLU A 162 28.11 0.84 -5.72
C GLU A 162 28.78 -0.53 -5.91
N LYS A 163 28.19 -1.44 -6.68
CA LYS A 163 28.78 -2.76 -6.94
C LYS A 163 30.10 -2.67 -7.69
N ASN A 164 30.22 -1.76 -8.65
CA ASN A 164 31.48 -1.52 -9.35
C ASN A 164 32.59 -1.02 -8.42
N ARG A 165 32.26 -0.18 -7.43
CA ARG A 165 33.21 0.26 -6.39
C ARG A 165 33.70 -0.93 -5.56
N THR A 166 32.79 -1.80 -5.10
CA THR A 166 33.16 -3.01 -4.34
C THR A 166 34.04 -3.95 -5.15
N ILE A 167 33.73 -4.17 -6.44
CA ILE A 167 34.55 -5.01 -7.33
C ILE A 167 35.96 -4.43 -7.47
N ALA A 168 36.10 -3.12 -7.62
CA ALA A 168 37.41 -2.47 -7.73
C ALA A 168 38.23 -2.61 -6.44
N GLU A 169 37.62 -2.51 -5.27
CA GLU A 169 38.27 -2.71 -3.98
C GLU A 169 38.76 -4.16 -3.79
N LEU A 170 37.89 -5.14 -4.03
CA LEU A 170 38.24 -6.56 -4.00
C LEU A 170 39.35 -6.92 -5.01
N THR A 171 39.37 -6.24 -6.16
CA THR A 171 40.43 -6.43 -7.17
C THR A 171 41.79 -5.98 -6.63
N LYS A 172 41.84 -4.81 -5.97
CA LYS A 172 43.07 -4.30 -5.33
C LYS A 172 43.55 -5.22 -4.20
N GLU A 173 42.63 -5.72 -3.37
CA GLU A 173 42.97 -6.66 -2.29
C GLU A 173 43.55 -7.97 -2.86
N ASN A 174 42.94 -8.51 -3.92
CA ASN A 174 43.43 -9.71 -4.58
C ASN A 174 44.82 -9.51 -5.19
N GLU A 175 45.11 -8.34 -5.77
CA GLU A 175 46.45 -8.01 -6.26
C GLU A 175 47.48 -7.91 -5.13
N ALA A 176 47.11 -7.29 -4.00
CA ALA A 176 47.98 -7.22 -2.82
C ALA A 176 48.29 -8.61 -2.25
N LEU A 177 47.29 -9.50 -2.18
CA LEU A 177 47.48 -10.89 -1.73
C LEU A 177 48.39 -11.67 -2.68
N LYS A 178 48.28 -11.48 -4.00
CA LYS A 178 49.19 -12.11 -4.97
C LYS A 178 50.65 -11.70 -4.73
N LEU A 179 50.91 -10.42 -4.44
CA LEU A 179 52.25 -9.93 -4.13
C LEU A 179 52.80 -10.55 -2.83
N LEU A 180 51.95 -10.68 -1.80
CA LEU A 180 52.34 -11.34 -0.55
C LEU A 180 52.68 -12.82 -0.75
N VAL A 181 51.86 -13.55 -1.54
CA VAL A 181 52.14 -14.95 -1.89
C VAL A 181 53.49 -15.06 -2.60
N GLN A 182 53.78 -14.17 -3.55
CA GLN A 182 55.06 -14.17 -4.27
C GLN A 182 56.28 -13.93 -3.36
N GLN A 183 56.13 -13.13 -2.30
CA GLN A 183 57.20 -12.91 -1.31
C GLN A 183 57.43 -14.11 -0.39
N LEU A 184 56.38 -14.89 -0.13
CA LEU A 184 56.41 -16.00 0.81
C LEU A 184 56.81 -17.33 0.17
N THR A 185 56.74 -17.48 -1.15
CA THR A 185 57.26 -18.67 -1.84
C THR A 185 58.79 -18.62 -1.85
N PRO A 186 59.50 -19.36 -0.96
CA PRO A 186 60.94 -19.44 -1.03
C PRO A 186 61.28 -20.21 -2.31
N MET A 187 62.28 -19.76 -3.05
CA MET A 187 62.81 -20.55 -4.14
C MET A 187 63.41 -21.84 -3.56
N GLU A 188 62.65 -22.93 -3.55
CA GLU A 188 63.18 -24.28 -3.39
C GLU A 188 64.11 -24.52 -4.59
N GLN A 189 65.40 -24.28 -4.39
CA GLN A 189 66.50 -24.65 -5.29
C GLN A 189 67.10 -25.98 -4.88
#